data_AF-A0A151ZJI4-F1
#
_entry.id   AF-A0A151ZJI4-F1
#
_cell.length_a   1.000
_cell.length_b   1.000
_cell.length_c   1.000
_cell.angle_alpha   90.00
_cell.angle_beta   90.00
_cell.angle_gamma   90.00
#
_symmetry.space_group_name_H-M   'P 1'
#
loop_
_entity.id
_entity.type
_entity.pdbx_description
1 polymer ?
#
loop_
_entity_poly.entity_id
_entity_poly.type
_entity_poly.pdbx_seq_one_letter_code
_entity_poly.pdbx_strand_id
1 'polypeptide(L)'
;MVIINEEDHRRVYGVSRSTKRRLLEKCQKLKPTITLVHFQEFLKFIVSNQSMVTLSETTNYSRKTVGNHIWSVASALYLISVKSLGKDNQNRYQLNKIDTPLGGFAAVAIDGTACPIKNPLNKHDKKEYYSYKHKNHCYKYIVGVGLRTGLAVFLYGPKAGRYHDITLFRESNLVNRLDAEERFIGDKGFQSNELESKILTPIKGDLLSSEDRMYNYVINSNRVIVENYFGRLKRFKILSTPFRAPRLKHKTVFTICVYLTNLDIKEKPLHVDLLKSTNEYSGHNEDLESDSEISDMDISDDESVTSGESLSSEEDEEDDEDDEDDEDEDVEDDEDDDEDDSYASDETLYSTDDE
;
A
#
# COMPACT_ATOMS: atom_id res chain seq x y z
N MET A 1 -20.05 -23.15 -26.34
CA MET A 1 -18.88 -22.50 -25.69
C MET A 1 -19.39 -21.23 -25.04
N VAL A 2 -19.62 -21.22 -23.72
CA VAL A 2 -20.15 -20.04 -23.02
C VAL A 2 -19.10 -18.94 -23.10
N ILE A 3 -19.37 -17.87 -23.84
CA ILE A 3 -18.54 -16.68 -23.85
C ILE A 3 -18.75 -16.01 -22.49
N ILE A 4 -17.92 -16.38 -21.53
CA ILE A 4 -17.82 -15.66 -20.26
C ILE A 4 -17.58 -14.18 -20.62
N ASN A 5 -18.36 -13.23 -20.10
CA ASN A 5 -18.10 -11.81 -20.39
C ASN A 5 -16.73 -11.36 -19.80
N GLU A 6 -16.25 -10.15 -20.09
CA GLU A 6 -14.97 -9.67 -19.55
C GLU A 6 -14.98 -9.52 -18.01
N GLU A 7 -16.13 -9.20 -17.42
CA GLU A 7 -16.24 -9.01 -15.97
C GLU A 7 -16.09 -10.33 -15.22
N ASP A 8 -16.78 -11.36 -15.67
CA ASP A 8 -16.69 -12.70 -15.10
C ASP A 8 -15.29 -13.29 -15.30
N HIS A 9 -14.63 -13.01 -16.43
CA HIS A 9 -13.23 -13.38 -16.61
C HIS A 9 -12.32 -12.71 -15.56
N ARG A 10 -12.49 -11.40 -15.32
CA ARG A 10 -11.72 -10.70 -14.28
C ARG A 10 -12.04 -11.21 -12.88
N ARG A 11 -13.28 -11.59 -12.60
CA ARG A 11 -13.66 -12.21 -11.32
C ARG A 11 -12.94 -13.54 -11.07
N VAL A 12 -12.76 -14.35 -12.11
CA VAL A 12 -12.10 -15.66 -12.00
C VAL A 12 -10.58 -15.55 -11.94
N TYR A 13 -9.98 -14.68 -12.76
CA TYR A 13 -8.52 -14.64 -12.96
C TYR A 13 -7.84 -13.40 -12.38
N GLY A 14 -8.60 -12.45 -11.84
CA GLY A 14 -8.10 -11.19 -11.28
C GLY A 14 -7.63 -10.17 -12.33
N VAL A 15 -7.54 -10.56 -13.61
CA VAL A 15 -7.01 -9.75 -14.72
C VAL A 15 -7.84 -9.90 -16.00
N SER A 16 -7.69 -8.96 -16.93
CA SER A 16 -8.30 -8.99 -18.27
C SER A 16 -7.81 -10.15 -19.12
N ARG A 17 -8.54 -10.50 -20.19
CA ARG A 17 -8.07 -11.49 -21.18
C ARG A 17 -6.77 -11.08 -21.85
N SER A 18 -6.64 -9.80 -22.20
CA SER A 18 -5.45 -9.24 -22.86
C SER A 18 -4.25 -9.26 -21.92
N THR A 19 -4.41 -8.85 -20.65
CA THR A 19 -3.35 -8.92 -19.65
C THR A 19 -2.94 -10.37 -19.37
N LYS A 20 -3.90 -11.29 -19.22
CA LYS A 20 -3.60 -12.73 -19.03
C LYS A 20 -2.72 -13.27 -20.15
N ARG A 21 -3.07 -13.01 -21.42
CA ARG A 21 -2.30 -13.46 -22.59
C ARG A 21 -0.88 -12.88 -22.58
N ARG A 22 -0.77 -11.56 -22.42
CA ARG A 22 0.52 -10.85 -22.41
C ARG A 22 1.45 -11.32 -21.29
N LEU A 23 0.90 -11.59 -20.11
CA LEU A 23 1.68 -12.08 -18.98
C LEU A 23 2.13 -13.52 -19.16
N LEU A 24 1.27 -14.39 -19.70
CA LEU A 24 1.66 -15.76 -20.06
C LEU A 24 2.85 -15.76 -21.02
N GLU A 25 2.79 -14.97 -22.09
CA GLU A 25 3.89 -14.85 -23.07
C GLU A 25 5.20 -14.40 -22.41
N LYS A 26 5.14 -13.44 -21.48
CA LYS A 26 6.32 -13.00 -20.71
C LYS A 26 6.86 -14.10 -19.79
N CYS A 27 5.98 -14.82 -19.10
CA CYS A 27 6.38 -15.95 -18.26
C CYS A 27 7.02 -17.07 -19.08
N GLN A 28 6.49 -17.37 -20.27
CA GLN A 28 7.03 -18.38 -21.17
C GLN A 28 8.41 -18.01 -21.72
N LYS A 29 8.68 -16.72 -21.95
CA LYS A 29 10.02 -16.25 -22.31
C LYS A 29 11.06 -16.50 -21.22
N LEU A 30 10.67 -16.43 -19.94
CA LEU A 30 11.55 -16.72 -18.81
C LEU A 30 11.63 -18.21 -18.49
N LYS A 31 10.50 -18.92 -18.63
CA LYS A 31 10.35 -20.35 -18.33
C LYS A 31 9.44 -20.99 -19.38
N PRO A 32 10.00 -21.54 -20.48
CA PRO A 32 9.22 -22.12 -21.59
C PRO A 32 8.30 -23.28 -21.18
N THR A 33 8.57 -23.92 -20.04
CA THR A 33 7.74 -25.00 -19.48
C THR A 33 6.42 -24.53 -18.89
N ILE A 34 6.20 -23.22 -18.74
CA ILE A 34 4.92 -22.67 -18.26
C ILE A 34 3.86 -22.80 -19.35
N THR A 35 2.82 -23.57 -19.07
CA THR A 35 1.65 -23.71 -19.94
C THR A 35 0.55 -22.72 -19.58
N LEU A 36 -0.44 -22.56 -20.46
CA LEU A 36 -1.65 -21.79 -20.17
C LEU A 36 -2.39 -22.32 -18.93
N VAL A 37 -2.42 -23.64 -18.74
CA VAL A 37 -3.07 -24.28 -17.58
C VAL A 37 -2.34 -23.88 -16.31
N HIS A 38 -1.00 -24.01 -16.26
CA HIS A 38 -0.22 -23.62 -15.07
C HIS A 38 -0.49 -22.16 -14.67
N PHE A 39 -0.54 -21.28 -15.68
CA PHE A 39 -0.78 -19.85 -15.47
C PHE A 39 -2.20 -19.55 -14.98
N GLN A 40 -3.20 -20.21 -15.54
CA GLN A 40 -4.60 -20.07 -15.11
C GLN A 40 -4.80 -20.55 -13.67
N GLU A 41 -4.18 -21.65 -13.29
CA GLU A 41 -4.24 -22.17 -11.92
C GLU A 41 -3.56 -21.25 -10.92
N PHE A 42 -2.43 -20.65 -11.28
CA PHE A 42 -1.80 -19.62 -10.45
C PHE A 42 -2.72 -18.41 -10.22
N LEU A 43 -3.38 -17.93 -11.28
CA LEU A 43 -4.30 -16.80 -11.15
C LEU A 43 -5.53 -17.14 -10.30
N LYS A 44 -6.12 -18.32 -10.48
CA LYS A 44 -7.22 -18.80 -9.62
C LYS A 44 -6.76 -18.93 -8.17
N PHE A 45 -5.55 -19.45 -7.94
CA PHE A 45 -4.96 -19.60 -6.61
C PHE A 45 -4.88 -18.26 -5.87
N ILE A 46 -4.35 -17.20 -6.49
CA ILE A 46 -4.25 -15.89 -5.83
C ILE A 46 -5.62 -15.20 -5.65
N VAL A 47 -6.57 -15.44 -6.56
CA VAL A 47 -7.92 -14.86 -6.48
C VAL A 47 -8.78 -15.53 -5.41
N SER A 48 -8.65 -16.85 -5.24
CA SER A 48 -9.54 -17.64 -4.39
C SER A 48 -8.90 -18.16 -3.09
N ASN A 49 -7.58 -18.16 -2.98
CA ASN A 49 -6.80 -18.82 -1.93
C ASN A 49 -7.21 -20.30 -1.71
N GLN A 50 -7.56 -21.00 -2.80
CA GLN A 50 -7.89 -22.43 -2.77
C GLN A 50 -6.69 -23.26 -2.31
N SER A 51 -6.99 -24.36 -1.62
CA SER A 51 -5.98 -25.32 -1.20
C SER A 51 -5.37 -26.04 -2.41
N MET A 52 -4.15 -26.57 -2.25
CA MET A 52 -3.54 -27.42 -3.28
C MET A 52 -4.36 -28.70 -3.53
N VAL A 53 -5.13 -29.16 -2.54
CA VAL A 53 -6.07 -30.30 -2.66
C VAL A 53 -7.15 -29.95 -3.68
N THR A 54 -7.85 -28.84 -3.47
CA THR A 54 -8.92 -28.34 -4.35
C THR A 54 -8.40 -28.09 -5.78
N LEU A 55 -7.19 -27.54 -5.91
CA LEU A 55 -6.57 -27.32 -7.22
C LEU A 55 -6.18 -28.65 -7.91
N SER A 56 -5.78 -29.68 -7.15
CA SER A 56 -5.45 -31.00 -7.71
C SER A 56 -6.67 -31.72 -8.30
N GLU A 57 -7.84 -31.59 -7.64
CA GLU A 57 -9.10 -32.19 -8.10
C GLU A 57 -9.56 -31.64 -9.46
N THR A 58 -9.26 -30.37 -9.74
CA THR A 58 -9.69 -29.70 -10.99
C THR A 58 -8.69 -29.84 -12.14
N THR A 59 -7.46 -30.28 -11.85
CA THR A 59 -6.36 -30.29 -12.84
C THR A 59 -5.88 -31.69 -13.20
N ASN A 60 -6.33 -32.73 -12.49
CA ASN A 60 -5.87 -34.12 -12.63
C ASN A 60 -4.36 -34.30 -12.43
N TYR A 61 -3.71 -33.37 -11.73
CA TYR A 61 -2.32 -33.47 -11.29
C TYR A 61 -2.26 -33.82 -9.81
N SER A 62 -1.17 -34.45 -9.36
CA SER A 62 -0.95 -34.63 -7.92
C SER A 62 -0.77 -33.28 -7.21
N ARG A 63 -1.07 -33.22 -5.91
CA ARG A 63 -0.88 -32.02 -5.06
C ARG A 63 0.53 -31.43 -5.20
N LYS A 64 1.55 -32.30 -5.20
CA LYS A 64 2.95 -31.91 -5.38
C LYS A 64 3.20 -31.27 -6.74
N THR A 65 2.67 -31.86 -7.81
CA THR A 65 2.80 -31.33 -9.17
C THR A 65 2.10 -29.98 -9.32
N VAL A 66 0.89 -29.83 -8.79
CA VAL A 66 0.18 -28.54 -8.76
C VAL A 66 1.01 -27.48 -8.03
N GLY A 67 1.53 -27.80 -6.83
CA GLY A 67 2.40 -26.91 -6.08
C GLY A 67 3.62 -26.45 -6.89
N ASN A 68 4.29 -27.37 -7.58
CA ASN A 68 5.42 -27.06 -8.45
C ASN A 68 5.03 -26.11 -9.59
N HIS A 69 3.87 -26.32 -10.22
CA HIS A 69 3.37 -25.45 -11.28
C HIS A 69 3.06 -24.03 -10.75
N ILE A 70 2.37 -23.93 -9.62
CA ILE A 70 2.04 -22.66 -8.96
C ILE A 70 3.32 -21.86 -8.67
N TRP A 71 4.30 -22.47 -8.03
CA TRP A 71 5.54 -21.77 -7.66
C TRP A 71 6.48 -21.52 -8.86
N SER A 72 6.41 -22.33 -9.91
CA SER A 72 7.09 -22.06 -11.18
C SER A 72 6.54 -20.79 -11.85
N VAL A 73 5.22 -20.62 -11.88
CA VAL A 73 4.59 -19.39 -12.37
C VAL A 73 4.88 -18.20 -11.47
N ALA A 74 4.74 -18.38 -10.15
CA ALA A 74 4.99 -17.32 -9.17
C ALA A 74 6.40 -16.73 -9.29
N SER A 75 7.41 -17.58 -9.41
CA SER A 75 8.81 -17.13 -9.54
C SER A 75 9.07 -16.35 -10.84
N ALA A 76 8.50 -16.78 -11.98
CA ALA A 76 8.61 -16.03 -13.23
C ALA A 76 7.88 -14.67 -13.15
N LEU A 77 6.64 -14.66 -12.63
CA LEU A 77 5.86 -13.43 -12.46
C LEU A 77 6.50 -12.47 -11.46
N TYR A 78 7.12 -12.97 -10.39
CA TYR A 78 7.77 -12.13 -9.39
C TYR A 78 8.89 -11.29 -10.01
N LEU A 79 9.74 -11.88 -10.84
CA LEU A 79 10.80 -11.15 -11.55
C LEU A 79 10.25 -10.04 -12.45
N ILE A 80 9.16 -10.33 -13.17
CA ILE A 80 8.45 -9.34 -14.00
C ILE A 80 7.85 -8.24 -13.12
N SER A 81 7.28 -8.61 -11.97
CA SER A 81 6.61 -7.72 -11.03
C SER A 81 7.59 -6.73 -10.43
N VAL A 82 8.72 -7.21 -9.88
CA VAL A 82 9.77 -6.38 -9.28
C VAL A 82 10.31 -5.37 -10.29
N LYS A 83 10.61 -5.83 -11.53
CA LYS A 83 11.10 -4.94 -12.59
C LYS A 83 10.06 -3.88 -12.97
N SER A 84 8.78 -4.22 -13.00
CA SER A 84 7.72 -3.25 -13.32
C SER A 84 7.52 -2.24 -12.19
N LEU A 85 7.51 -2.69 -10.93
CA LEU A 85 7.34 -1.81 -9.77
C LEU A 85 8.54 -0.87 -9.60
N GLY A 86 9.76 -1.31 -9.92
CA GLY A 86 10.93 -0.43 -9.97
C GLY A 86 10.77 0.72 -10.96
N LYS A 87 10.20 0.45 -12.15
CA LYS A 87 9.88 1.50 -13.13
C LYS A 87 8.76 2.42 -12.68
N ASP A 88 7.70 1.87 -12.11
CA ASP A 88 6.59 2.67 -11.57
C ASP A 88 7.09 3.60 -10.45
N ASN A 89 8.03 3.13 -9.62
CA ASN A 89 8.72 3.96 -8.63
C ASN A 89 9.54 5.07 -9.26
N GLN A 90 10.41 4.77 -10.24
CA GLN A 90 11.22 5.79 -10.92
C GLN A 90 10.38 6.86 -11.61
N ASN A 91 9.26 6.49 -12.21
CA ASN A 91 8.39 7.44 -12.91
C ASN A 91 7.57 8.32 -11.95
N ARG A 92 7.51 7.97 -10.66
CA ARG A 92 6.62 8.64 -9.70
C ARG A 92 6.95 10.13 -9.53
N TYR A 93 8.23 10.48 -9.63
CA TYR A 93 8.76 11.82 -9.39
C TYR A 93 8.20 12.86 -10.37
N GLN A 94 7.87 12.44 -11.59
CA GLN A 94 7.36 13.34 -12.63
C GLN A 94 5.83 13.38 -12.68
N LEU A 95 5.17 12.29 -12.27
CA LEU A 95 3.76 12.08 -12.59
C LEU A 95 2.79 12.34 -11.44
N ASN A 96 3.25 12.33 -10.18
CA ASN A 96 2.35 12.25 -9.03
C ASN A 96 2.28 13.50 -8.14
N LYS A 97 2.98 14.59 -8.49
CA LYS A 97 3.10 15.75 -7.61
C LYS A 97 1.76 16.46 -7.39
N ILE A 98 1.54 16.87 -6.14
CA ILE A 98 0.49 17.77 -5.68
C ILE A 98 1.12 18.81 -4.76
N ASP A 99 0.68 20.06 -4.84
CA ASP A 99 1.12 21.08 -3.88
C ASP A 99 0.50 20.81 -2.52
N THR A 100 1.24 21.12 -1.46
CA THR A 100 0.75 20.92 -0.09
C THR A 100 0.47 22.25 0.61
N PRO A 101 -0.46 22.28 1.58
CA PRO A 101 -0.74 23.50 2.33
C PRO A 101 0.47 24.06 3.12
N LEU A 102 1.51 23.25 3.34
CA LEU A 102 2.72 23.62 4.08
C LEU A 102 3.90 23.98 3.14
N GLY A 103 3.63 24.39 1.89
CA GLY A 103 4.64 24.58 0.84
C GLY A 103 5.20 23.24 0.31
N GLY A 104 6.09 23.24 -0.68
CA GLY A 104 6.61 22.00 -1.27
C GLY A 104 5.52 21.11 -1.90
N PHE A 105 5.79 19.80 -2.06
CA PHE A 105 4.87 18.89 -2.74
C PHE A 105 4.73 17.53 -2.05
N ALA A 106 3.61 16.85 -2.28
CA ALA A 106 3.44 15.45 -1.97
C ALA A 106 3.22 14.66 -3.27
N ALA A 107 3.72 13.42 -3.33
CA ALA A 107 3.53 12.58 -4.51
C ALA A 107 2.97 11.19 -4.19
N VAL A 108 3.00 10.77 -2.92
CA VAL A 108 2.64 9.42 -2.53
C VAL A 108 1.78 9.43 -1.27
N ALA A 109 0.64 8.73 -1.32
CA ALA A 109 -0.10 8.34 -0.13
C ALA A 109 0.38 6.95 0.35
N ILE A 110 0.59 6.79 1.65
CA ILE A 110 1.00 5.53 2.27
C ILE A 110 -0.12 4.98 3.15
N ASP A 111 -0.27 3.66 3.16
CA ASP A 111 -1.13 2.98 4.12
C ASP A 111 -0.62 1.55 4.39
N GLY A 112 -0.93 1.06 5.59
CA GLY A 112 -0.59 -0.26 6.08
C GLY A 112 -1.65 -1.30 5.69
N THR A 113 -1.23 -2.55 5.52
CA THR A 113 -2.17 -3.66 5.35
C THR A 113 -1.70 -4.88 6.12
N ALA A 114 -2.66 -5.57 6.74
CA ALA A 114 -2.46 -6.83 7.44
C ALA A 114 -3.04 -7.99 6.62
N CYS A 115 -2.18 -8.92 6.25
CA CYS A 115 -2.54 -10.13 5.51
C CYS A 115 -2.58 -11.33 6.47
N PRO A 116 -3.74 -11.96 6.69
CA PRO A 116 -3.87 -13.07 7.62
C PRO A 116 -2.98 -14.26 7.25
N ILE A 117 -2.42 -14.91 8.26
CA ILE A 117 -1.66 -16.17 8.13
C ILE A 117 -2.35 -17.26 8.94
N LYS A 118 -1.97 -18.53 8.71
CA LYS A 118 -2.35 -19.61 9.62
C LYS A 118 -1.83 -19.32 11.03
N ASN A 119 -2.59 -19.75 12.03
CA ASN A 119 -2.16 -19.71 13.43
C ASN A 119 -0.80 -20.41 13.55
N PRO A 120 0.23 -19.71 14.04
CA PRO A 120 1.51 -20.34 14.31
C PRO A 120 1.37 -21.42 15.38
N LEU A 121 2.17 -22.49 15.26
CA LEU A 121 2.12 -23.60 16.22
C LEU A 121 2.85 -23.26 17.51
N ASN A 122 4.04 -22.64 17.41
CA ASN A 122 4.87 -22.33 18.57
C ASN A 122 4.43 -21.02 19.26
N LYS A 123 4.59 -20.98 20.61
CA LYS A 123 4.15 -19.86 21.46
C LYS A 123 4.82 -18.53 21.11
N HIS A 124 6.09 -18.57 20.71
CA HIS A 124 6.83 -17.38 20.30
C HIS A 124 6.18 -16.72 19.08
N ASP A 125 5.96 -17.48 18.01
CA ASP A 125 5.40 -16.98 16.77
C ASP A 125 3.94 -16.58 16.92
N LYS A 126 3.16 -17.25 17.79
CA LYS A 126 1.81 -16.80 18.15
C LYS A 126 1.86 -15.34 18.63
N LYS A 127 2.73 -15.01 19.60
CA LYS A 127 2.90 -13.63 20.08
C LYS A 127 3.45 -12.70 18.99
N GLU A 128 4.50 -13.13 18.28
CA GLU A 128 5.21 -12.31 17.28
C GLU A 128 4.29 -11.86 16.13
N TYR A 129 3.45 -12.77 15.62
CA TYR A 129 2.62 -12.50 14.45
C TYR A 129 1.22 -12.01 14.78
N TYR A 130 0.81 -11.97 16.06
CA TYR A 130 -0.52 -11.50 16.45
C TYR A 130 -0.63 -9.97 16.34
N SER A 131 -1.71 -9.49 15.74
CA SER A 131 -2.02 -8.06 15.66
C SER A 131 -3.26 -7.75 16.49
N TYR A 132 -3.09 -7.06 17.62
CA TYR A 132 -4.20 -6.65 18.49
C TYR A 132 -5.30 -5.86 17.76
N LYS A 133 -4.91 -4.93 16.86
CA LYS A 133 -5.84 -4.16 16.01
C LYS A 133 -6.74 -5.02 15.12
N HIS A 134 -6.24 -6.16 14.65
CA HIS A 134 -6.91 -7.01 13.66
C HIS A 134 -7.41 -8.34 14.24
N LYS A 135 -7.09 -8.61 15.51
CA LYS A 135 -7.45 -9.83 16.25
C LYS A 135 -7.12 -11.13 15.48
N ASN A 136 -5.97 -11.15 14.81
CA ASN A 136 -5.48 -12.32 14.08
C ASN A 136 -3.95 -12.30 13.92
N HIS A 137 -3.40 -13.46 13.55
CA HIS A 137 -2.02 -13.57 13.11
C HIS A 137 -1.89 -13.08 11.68
N CYS A 138 -0.93 -12.20 11.40
CA CYS A 138 -0.77 -11.62 10.08
C CYS A 138 0.68 -11.25 9.74
N TYR A 139 0.92 -11.10 8.43
CA TYR A 139 2.03 -10.29 7.94
C TYR A 139 1.54 -8.88 7.62
N LYS A 140 2.31 -7.88 8.03
CA LYS A 140 2.04 -6.47 7.68
C LYS A 140 2.94 -5.98 6.55
N TYR A 141 2.37 -5.07 5.75
CA TYR A 141 3.04 -4.38 4.66
C TYR A 141 2.67 -2.91 4.66
N ILE A 142 3.57 -2.06 4.16
CA ILE A 142 3.25 -0.68 3.75
C ILE A 142 3.27 -0.62 2.24
N VAL A 143 2.24 -0.02 1.66
CA VAL A 143 2.16 0.28 0.23
C VAL A 143 2.08 1.79 0.05
N GLY A 144 2.96 2.35 -0.77
CA GLY A 144 2.89 3.74 -1.21
C GLY A 144 2.27 3.83 -2.60
N VAL A 145 1.20 4.60 -2.73
CA VAL A 145 0.41 4.80 -3.95
C VAL A 145 0.58 6.23 -4.46
N GLY A 146 0.91 6.38 -5.74
CA GLY A 146 1.08 7.68 -6.39
C GLY A 146 -0.23 8.48 -6.43
N LEU A 147 -0.20 9.74 -6.00
CA LEU A 147 -1.40 10.57 -5.79
C LEU A 147 -2.16 10.92 -7.07
N ARG A 148 -1.51 10.88 -8.24
CA ARG A 148 -2.16 11.16 -9.54
C ARG A 148 -2.37 9.89 -10.38
N THR A 149 -1.38 9.01 -10.40
CA THR A 149 -1.43 7.78 -11.20
C THR A 149 -2.26 6.67 -10.55
N GLY A 150 -2.43 6.71 -9.23
CA GLY A 150 -3.08 5.64 -8.46
C GLY A 150 -2.30 4.32 -8.45
N LEU A 151 -1.05 4.31 -8.91
CA LEU A 151 -0.22 3.12 -8.97
C LEU A 151 0.55 2.94 -7.66
N ALA A 152 0.71 1.71 -7.21
CA ALA A 152 1.69 1.41 -6.17
C ALA A 152 3.10 1.64 -6.72
N VAL A 153 3.85 2.47 -6.01
CA VAL A 153 5.22 2.87 -6.32
C VAL A 153 6.21 2.45 -5.23
N PHE A 154 5.70 2.19 -4.02
CA PHE A 154 6.49 1.65 -2.92
C PHE A 154 5.84 0.42 -2.31
N LEU A 155 6.69 -0.48 -1.82
CA LEU A 155 6.29 -1.68 -1.12
C LEU A 155 7.35 -2.02 -0.07
N TYR A 156 6.94 -2.14 1.19
CA TYR A 156 7.78 -2.61 2.28
C TYR A 156 7.09 -3.73 3.07
N GLY A 157 7.86 -4.73 3.51
CA GLY A 157 7.39 -5.93 4.21
C GLY A 157 7.82 -7.25 3.53
N PRO A 158 7.31 -8.40 4.01
CA PRO A 158 6.43 -8.58 5.17
C PRO A 158 7.14 -8.27 6.48
N LYS A 159 6.41 -7.75 7.46
CA LYS A 159 6.77 -7.69 8.88
C LYS A 159 5.74 -8.43 9.73
N ALA A 160 6.09 -8.75 10.98
CA ALA A 160 5.19 -9.48 11.86
C ALA A 160 3.98 -8.63 12.29
N GLY A 161 2.86 -9.27 12.63
CA GLY A 161 1.61 -8.59 12.94
C GLY A 161 1.66 -7.70 14.18
N ARG A 162 2.58 -7.97 15.13
CA ARG A 162 2.72 -7.16 16.35
C ARG A 162 3.13 -5.71 16.09
N TYR A 163 3.87 -5.46 15.01
CA TYR A 163 4.45 -4.15 14.75
C TYR A 163 3.39 -3.14 14.30
N HIS A 164 3.48 -1.90 14.78
CA HIS A 164 2.64 -0.80 14.32
C HIS A 164 3.09 -0.28 12.95
N ASP A 165 2.16 0.31 12.20
CA ASP A 165 2.43 0.79 10.84
C ASP A 165 3.52 1.87 10.82
N ILE A 166 3.57 2.74 11.83
CA ILE A 166 4.67 3.71 11.99
C ILE A 166 6.03 3.06 12.20
N THR A 167 6.10 1.93 12.92
CA THR A 167 7.35 1.17 13.11
C THR A 167 7.81 0.57 11.79
N LEU A 168 6.89 -0.02 11.03
CA LEU A 168 7.19 -0.49 9.68
C LEU A 168 7.72 0.64 8.80
N PHE A 169 7.14 1.83 8.91
CA PHE A 169 7.54 2.98 8.11
C PHE A 169 8.95 3.44 8.45
N ARG A 170 9.29 3.56 9.73
CA ARG A 170 10.66 3.88 10.19
C ARG A 170 11.68 2.89 9.64
N GLU A 171 11.44 1.60 9.82
CA GLU A 171 12.36 0.55 9.35
C GLU A 171 12.46 0.46 7.82
N SER A 172 11.46 0.95 7.09
CA SER A 172 11.44 0.87 5.63
C SER A 172 12.46 1.77 4.95
N ASN A 173 12.99 2.76 5.67
CA ASN A 173 13.84 3.84 5.14
C ASN A 173 13.21 4.56 3.93
N LEU A 174 11.88 4.55 3.80
CA LEU A 174 11.17 5.21 2.70
C LEU A 174 11.39 6.72 2.70
N VAL A 175 11.57 7.33 3.88
CA VAL A 175 11.89 8.75 4.04
C VAL A 175 13.15 9.14 3.27
N ASN A 176 14.17 8.27 3.27
CA ASN A 176 15.45 8.54 2.59
C ASN A 176 15.34 8.51 1.06
N ARG A 177 14.15 8.17 0.54
CA ARG A 177 13.88 8.08 -0.89
C ARG A 177 13.06 9.26 -1.41
N LEU A 178 12.65 10.17 -0.53
CA LEU A 178 11.97 11.42 -0.87
C LEU A 178 12.93 12.38 -1.57
N ASP A 179 12.42 13.09 -2.60
CA ASP A 179 13.11 14.26 -3.13
C ASP A 179 13.13 15.40 -2.09
N ALA A 180 13.97 16.41 -2.33
CA ALA A 180 13.91 17.66 -1.57
C ALA A 180 12.47 18.24 -1.64
N GLU A 181 11.95 18.65 -0.49
CA GLU A 181 10.58 19.19 -0.33
C GLU A 181 9.44 18.21 -0.65
N GLU A 182 9.74 16.93 -0.90
CA GLU A 182 8.73 15.89 -1.07
C GLU A 182 8.24 15.39 0.29
N ARG A 183 6.93 15.22 0.42
CA ARG A 183 6.27 14.61 1.58
C ARG A 183 5.38 13.43 1.19
N PHE A 184 5.21 12.50 2.12
CA PHE A 184 4.15 11.50 2.06
C PHE A 184 2.83 12.05 2.59
N ILE A 185 1.74 11.41 2.22
CA ILE A 185 0.43 11.58 2.87
C ILE A 185 0.08 10.27 3.58
N GLY A 186 -0.22 10.34 4.88
CA GLY A 186 -0.50 9.17 5.70
C GLY A 186 -1.81 9.31 6.50
N ASP A 187 -2.33 8.19 6.98
CA ASP A 187 -3.37 8.22 8.01
C ASP A 187 -2.84 8.68 9.37
N LYS A 188 -3.73 8.82 10.35
CA LYS A 188 -3.35 9.23 11.71
C LYS A 188 -2.44 8.24 12.42
N GLY A 189 -2.37 6.98 11.97
CA GLY A 189 -1.46 5.97 12.48
C GLY A 189 0.01 6.25 12.13
N PHE A 190 0.28 7.18 11.21
CA PHE A 190 1.63 7.62 10.87
C PHE A 190 2.05 8.94 11.54
N GLN A 191 1.23 9.50 12.43
CA GLN A 191 1.54 10.75 13.11
C GLN A 191 2.73 10.55 14.07
N SER A 192 3.77 11.38 13.94
CA SER A 192 4.97 11.36 14.78
C SER A 192 5.71 12.69 14.65
N ASN A 193 6.11 13.30 15.78
CA ASN A 193 6.80 14.60 15.80
C ASN A 193 8.08 14.59 14.93
N GLU A 194 8.85 13.51 15.00
CA GLU A 194 10.05 13.30 14.17
C GLU A 194 9.76 13.31 12.66
N LEU A 195 8.58 12.82 12.26
CA LEU A 195 8.22 12.60 10.86
C LEU A 195 7.24 13.66 10.33
N GLU A 196 6.88 14.67 11.11
CA GLU A 196 5.90 15.70 10.77
C GLU A 196 6.29 16.47 9.49
N SER A 197 7.59 16.73 9.30
CA SER A 197 8.11 17.37 8.08
C SER A 197 8.09 16.46 6.84
N LYS A 198 7.87 15.15 7.02
CA LYS A 198 7.99 14.10 5.99
C LYS A 198 6.67 13.41 5.66
N ILE A 199 5.72 13.36 6.59
CA ILE A 199 4.40 12.73 6.42
C ILE A 199 3.32 13.71 6.86
N LEU A 200 2.49 14.11 5.90
CA LEU A 200 1.30 14.90 6.16
C LEU A 200 0.18 13.96 6.63
N THR A 201 -0.26 14.15 7.87
CA THR A 201 -1.38 13.42 8.47
C THR A 201 -2.48 14.40 8.89
N PRO A 202 -3.75 14.00 8.95
CA PRO A 202 -4.82 14.88 9.42
C PRO A 202 -4.61 15.34 10.87
N ILE A 203 -4.81 16.64 11.13
CA ILE A 203 -4.77 17.27 12.45
C ILE A 203 -5.91 16.71 13.32
N LYS A 204 -5.61 16.46 14.61
CA LYS A 204 -6.56 16.02 15.63
C LYS A 204 -7.07 17.22 16.43
N GLY A 205 -8.34 17.20 16.82
CA GLY A 205 -8.92 18.20 17.71
C GLY A 205 -10.44 18.26 17.56
N ASP A 206 -11.13 18.59 18.66
CA ASP A 206 -12.59 18.76 18.68
C ASP A 206 -13.00 20.12 18.11
N LEU A 207 -12.15 21.13 18.27
CA LEU A 207 -12.33 22.48 17.74
C LEU A 207 -11.20 22.80 16.77
N LEU A 208 -11.42 22.47 15.50
CA LEU A 208 -10.49 22.82 14.43
C LEU A 208 -10.72 24.27 13.98
N SER A 209 -9.65 24.99 13.66
CA SER A 209 -9.74 26.27 12.96
C SER A 209 -10.27 26.06 11.52
N SER A 210 -10.58 27.13 10.81
CA SER A 210 -10.99 27.03 9.40
C SER A 210 -9.82 26.54 8.53
N GLU A 211 -8.61 26.95 8.88
CA GLU A 211 -7.35 26.57 8.27
C GLU A 211 -7.07 25.08 8.48
N ASP A 212 -7.24 24.56 9.70
CA ASP A 212 -7.05 23.13 10.00
C ASP A 212 -8.09 22.26 9.28
N ARG A 213 -9.33 22.75 9.17
CA ARG A 213 -10.38 22.07 8.39
C ARG A 213 -9.98 21.98 6.92
N MET A 214 -9.49 23.07 6.35
CA MET A 214 -9.03 23.10 4.96
C MET A 214 -7.82 22.17 4.75
N TYR A 215 -6.86 22.19 5.67
CA TYR A 215 -5.73 21.26 5.65
C TYR A 215 -6.22 19.80 5.68
N ASN A 216 -7.07 19.45 6.63
CA ASN A 216 -7.63 18.10 6.75
C ASN A 216 -8.45 17.71 5.51
N TYR A 217 -9.15 18.65 4.91
CA TYR A 217 -9.88 18.45 3.67
C TYR A 217 -8.94 18.05 2.53
N VAL A 218 -7.83 18.77 2.33
CA VAL A 218 -6.80 18.47 1.32
C VAL A 218 -6.15 17.10 1.60
N ILE A 219 -5.74 16.83 2.84
CA ILE A 219 -5.10 15.56 3.19
C ILE A 219 -6.05 14.38 2.99
N ASN A 220 -7.27 14.46 3.51
CA ASN A 220 -8.22 13.35 3.40
C ASN A 220 -8.70 13.11 1.97
N SER A 221 -8.95 14.17 1.19
CA SER A 221 -9.36 14.02 -0.22
C SER A 221 -8.29 13.31 -1.06
N ASN A 222 -7.01 13.60 -0.82
CA ASN A 222 -5.90 12.92 -1.49
C ASN A 222 -5.67 11.50 -0.97
N ARG A 223 -5.91 11.21 0.33
CA ARG A 223 -5.81 9.85 0.89
C ARG A 223 -6.78 8.84 0.27
N VAL A 224 -7.92 9.28 -0.25
CA VAL A 224 -8.90 8.40 -0.90
C VAL A 224 -8.26 7.51 -1.99
N ILE A 225 -7.19 7.98 -2.66
CA ILE A 225 -6.51 7.18 -3.69
C ILE A 225 -5.92 5.88 -3.14
N VAL A 226 -5.31 5.89 -1.95
CA VAL A 226 -4.70 4.69 -1.36
C VAL A 226 -5.78 3.75 -0.83
N GLU A 227 -6.88 4.28 -0.29
CA GLU A 227 -8.05 3.50 0.12
C GLU A 227 -8.69 2.78 -1.09
N ASN A 228 -8.87 3.50 -2.20
CA ASN A 228 -9.37 2.95 -3.46
C ASN A 228 -8.42 1.89 -4.03
N TYR A 229 -7.11 2.10 -3.93
CA TYR A 229 -6.11 1.11 -4.31
C TYR A 229 -6.25 -0.18 -3.49
N PHE A 230 -6.40 -0.09 -2.18
CA PHE A 230 -6.63 -1.26 -1.33
C PHE A 230 -7.97 -1.93 -1.61
N GLY A 231 -9.03 -1.18 -1.90
CA GLY A 231 -10.30 -1.73 -2.39
C GLY A 231 -10.12 -2.59 -3.64
N ARG A 232 -9.25 -2.15 -4.56
CA ARG A 232 -8.89 -2.83 -5.80
C ARG A 232 -8.00 -4.06 -5.57
N LEU A 233 -7.13 -4.01 -4.57
CA LEU A 233 -6.23 -5.10 -4.17
C LEU A 233 -6.99 -6.26 -3.49
N LYS A 234 -8.06 -5.97 -2.74
CA LYS A 234 -8.90 -6.95 -2.01
C LYS A 234 -9.54 -8.03 -2.89
N ARG A 235 -9.51 -7.89 -4.23
CA ARG A 235 -9.96 -8.96 -5.15
C ARG A 235 -9.14 -10.26 -4.98
N PHE A 236 -7.90 -10.15 -4.52
CA PHE A 236 -7.01 -11.29 -4.31
C PHE A 236 -7.22 -11.83 -2.90
N LYS A 237 -8.13 -12.81 -2.75
CA LYS A 237 -8.48 -13.37 -1.43
C LYS A 237 -7.28 -13.99 -0.71
N ILE A 238 -6.22 -14.34 -1.43
CA ILE A 238 -4.96 -14.82 -0.83
C ILE A 238 -4.31 -13.82 0.12
N LEU A 239 -4.66 -12.54 0.03
CA LEU A 239 -4.17 -11.48 0.92
C LEU A 239 -5.13 -11.18 2.08
N SER A 240 -6.37 -11.67 2.02
CA SER A 240 -7.42 -11.38 3.00
C SER A 240 -7.95 -12.62 3.71
N THR A 241 -7.36 -13.79 3.46
CA THR A 241 -7.69 -15.06 4.10
C THR A 241 -6.38 -15.76 4.48
N PRO A 242 -6.37 -16.62 5.52
CA PRO A 242 -5.14 -17.20 6.05
C PRO A 242 -4.25 -17.82 4.97
N PHE A 243 -3.06 -17.25 4.78
CA PHE A 243 -2.04 -17.77 3.90
C PHE A 243 -1.36 -18.99 4.52
N ARG A 244 -1.08 -19.99 3.69
CA ARG A 244 -0.70 -21.35 4.16
C ARG A 244 0.75 -21.73 3.88
N ALA A 245 1.53 -20.86 3.25
CA ALA A 245 2.91 -21.14 2.87
C ALA A 245 3.89 -20.20 3.60
N PRO A 246 5.20 -20.50 3.60
CA PRO A 246 6.22 -19.68 4.27
C PRO A 246 6.23 -18.20 3.89
N ARG A 247 6.78 -17.38 4.78
CA ARG A 247 6.88 -15.91 4.67
C ARG A 247 7.40 -15.41 3.30
N LEU A 248 8.46 -16.01 2.76
CA LEU A 248 9.03 -15.59 1.47
C LEU A 248 8.07 -15.85 0.29
N LYS A 249 7.30 -16.93 0.36
CA LYS A 249 6.24 -17.23 -0.61
C LYS A 249 5.09 -16.24 -0.49
N HIS A 250 4.77 -15.77 0.72
CA HIS A 250 3.82 -14.68 0.90
C HIS A 250 4.34 -13.37 0.28
N LYS A 251 5.60 -12.98 0.52
CA LYS A 251 6.20 -11.78 -0.09
C LYS A 251 6.11 -11.82 -1.62
N THR A 252 6.39 -12.99 -2.20
CA THR A 252 6.29 -13.26 -3.63
C THR A 252 4.86 -13.00 -4.13
N VAL A 253 3.86 -13.62 -3.51
CA VAL A 253 2.45 -13.47 -3.89
C VAL A 253 1.95 -12.05 -3.71
N PHE A 254 2.28 -11.40 -2.59
CA PHE A 254 1.91 -10.00 -2.32
C PHE A 254 2.43 -9.07 -3.41
N THR A 255 3.71 -9.17 -3.75
CA THR A 255 4.35 -8.37 -4.81
C THR A 255 3.67 -8.57 -6.16
N ILE A 256 3.31 -9.82 -6.49
CA ILE A 256 2.58 -10.12 -7.72
C ILE A 256 1.18 -9.48 -7.69
N CYS A 257 0.43 -9.59 -6.60
CA CYS A 257 -0.90 -9.00 -6.48
C CYS A 257 -0.88 -7.48 -6.61
N VAL A 258 0.13 -6.81 -6.02
CA VAL A 258 0.38 -5.37 -6.20
C VAL A 258 0.63 -5.05 -7.68
N TYR A 259 1.52 -5.80 -8.34
CA TYR A 259 1.79 -5.61 -9.76
C TYR A 259 0.55 -5.80 -10.64
N LEU A 260 -0.24 -6.85 -10.40
CA LEU A 260 -1.49 -7.09 -11.14
C LEU A 260 -2.52 -5.98 -10.90
N THR A 261 -2.55 -5.42 -9.69
CA THR A 261 -3.39 -4.26 -9.36
C THR A 261 -2.96 -3.04 -10.17
N ASN A 262 -1.65 -2.74 -10.26
CA ASN A 262 -1.15 -1.66 -11.12
C ASN A 262 -1.54 -1.85 -12.60
N LEU A 263 -1.45 -3.08 -13.13
CA LEU A 263 -1.87 -3.34 -14.51
C LEU A 263 -3.35 -3.09 -14.73
N ASP A 264 -4.18 -3.49 -13.77
CA ASP A 264 -5.62 -3.29 -13.86
C ASP A 264 -5.99 -1.80 -13.71
N ILE A 265 -5.26 -1.03 -12.88
CA ILE A 265 -5.41 0.43 -12.78
C ILE A 265 -4.98 1.13 -14.07
N LYS A 266 -3.89 0.67 -14.72
CA LYS A 266 -3.48 1.19 -16.04
C LYS A 266 -4.54 0.96 -17.12
N GLU A 267 -5.31 -0.11 -17.03
CA GLU A 267 -6.45 -0.37 -17.95
C GLU A 267 -7.73 0.36 -17.53
N LYS A 268 -7.93 0.52 -16.22
CA LYS A 268 -9.14 1.08 -15.60
C LYS A 268 -8.72 1.92 -14.39
N PRO A 269 -8.40 3.21 -14.61
CA PRO A 269 -7.90 4.11 -13.58
C PRO A 269 -8.81 4.17 -12.35
N LEU A 270 -8.23 4.44 -11.18
CA LEU A 270 -9.01 4.68 -9.98
C LEU A 270 -9.78 6.00 -10.17
N HIS A 271 -11.09 5.96 -9.96
CA HIS A 271 -11.86 7.19 -9.86
C HIS A 271 -11.48 7.88 -8.56
N VAL A 272 -11.11 9.15 -8.65
CA VAL A 272 -11.00 10.05 -7.51
C VAL A 272 -12.15 11.02 -7.69
N ASP A 273 -13.10 11.05 -6.76
CA ASP A 273 -14.20 12.01 -6.81
C ASP A 273 -13.63 13.41 -6.51
N LEU A 274 -13.06 14.04 -7.54
CA LEU A 274 -12.52 15.40 -7.48
C LEU A 274 -13.61 16.43 -7.13
N LEU A 275 -14.90 16.08 -7.31
CA LEU A 275 -16.05 16.93 -7.03
C LEU A 275 -16.31 17.21 -5.54
N LYS A 276 -15.63 16.52 -4.61
CA LYS A 276 -15.62 16.98 -3.22
C LYS A 276 -14.80 18.26 -3.03
N SER A 277 -13.86 18.55 -3.95
CA SER A 277 -12.88 19.66 -3.81
C SER A 277 -13.27 20.98 -4.44
N THR A 278 -14.37 21.02 -5.18
CA THR A 278 -14.76 22.20 -5.97
C THR A 278 -16.08 22.84 -5.53
N ASN A 279 -16.74 22.36 -4.48
CA ASN A 279 -18.12 22.79 -4.14
C ASN A 279 -18.30 23.52 -2.81
N GLU A 280 -17.24 24.03 -2.19
CA GLU A 280 -17.35 25.02 -1.09
C GLU A 280 -16.29 26.12 -1.22
N TYR A 281 -16.16 26.69 -2.43
CA TYR A 281 -15.61 28.03 -2.66
C TYR A 281 -16.45 28.72 -3.73
N SER A 282 -17.73 28.90 -3.45
CA SER A 282 -18.56 29.92 -4.11
C SER A 282 -19.03 30.92 -3.05
N GLY A 283 -18.06 31.63 -2.47
CA GLY A 283 -18.31 32.91 -1.84
C GLY A 283 -18.21 34.00 -2.91
N HIS A 284 -19.33 34.72 -3.10
CA HIS A 284 -19.51 35.94 -3.88
C HIS A 284 -19.69 35.81 -5.39
N ASN A 285 -20.97 35.75 -5.78
CA ASN A 285 -21.49 36.52 -6.91
C ASN A 285 -22.69 37.32 -6.40
N GLU A 286 -22.47 38.60 -6.10
CA GLU A 286 -23.48 39.64 -6.27
C GLU A 286 -22.84 40.75 -7.09
N ASP A 287 -22.81 40.55 -8.41
CA ASP A 287 -22.76 41.67 -9.34
C ASP A 287 -24.19 42.16 -9.54
N LEU A 288 -24.49 43.35 -9.02
CA LEU A 288 -25.55 44.21 -9.54
C LEU A 288 -24.91 45.55 -9.93
N GLU A 289 -25.11 45.86 -11.21
CA GLU A 289 -24.65 47.02 -11.96
C GLU A 289 -24.87 48.37 -11.26
N SER A 290 -23.91 49.30 -11.42
CA SER A 290 -24.22 50.70 -11.77
C SER A 290 -23.01 51.41 -12.37
N ASP A 291 -23.25 52.11 -13.46
CA ASP A 291 -22.33 53.00 -14.18
C ASP A 291 -21.82 54.16 -13.30
N SER A 292 -20.55 54.56 -13.49
CA SER A 292 -20.19 55.95 -13.82
C SER A 292 -18.69 56.15 -13.99
N GLU A 293 -18.38 57.05 -14.92
CA GLU A 293 -17.08 57.50 -15.42
C GLU A 293 -16.15 58.14 -14.36
N ILE A 294 -14.82 58.10 -14.58
CA ILE A 294 -13.88 59.25 -14.67
C ILE A 294 -12.41 58.92 -14.24
N SER A 295 -11.51 59.16 -15.21
CA SER A 295 -10.12 59.67 -15.23
C SER A 295 -8.96 59.08 -14.40
N ASP A 296 -7.88 58.77 -15.14
CA ASP A 296 -6.46 59.16 -14.99
C ASP A 296 -5.88 59.43 -13.59
N MET A 297 -4.84 58.66 -13.21
CA MET A 297 -3.54 59.22 -12.80
C MET A 297 -2.46 58.14 -12.63
N ASP A 298 -1.32 58.32 -13.30
CA ASP A 298 -0.02 57.72 -13.01
C ASP A 298 0.47 58.09 -11.58
N ILE A 299 1.34 57.27 -10.98
CA ILE A 299 2.68 57.66 -10.48
C ILE A 299 3.34 56.54 -9.61
N SER A 300 4.53 56.16 -10.08
CA SER A 300 5.78 55.66 -9.46
C SER A 300 5.89 55.06 -8.05
N ASP A 301 6.78 54.05 -7.97
CA ASP A 301 7.96 53.88 -7.08
C ASP A 301 7.90 54.43 -5.64
N ASP A 302 8.24 53.61 -4.65
CA ASP A 302 9.51 53.72 -3.90
C ASP A 302 9.68 52.58 -2.88
N GLU A 303 10.95 52.33 -2.57
CA GLU A 303 11.60 51.28 -1.82
C GLU A 303 11.44 51.32 -0.29
N SER A 304 12.02 50.27 0.33
CA SER A 304 12.79 50.31 1.59
C SER A 304 11.94 50.12 2.87
N VAL A 305 12.37 49.56 4.02
CA VAL A 305 13.70 49.31 4.59
C VAL A 305 13.53 48.40 5.84
N THR A 306 14.33 47.33 5.91
CA THR A 306 15.16 46.86 7.05
C THR A 306 14.64 46.27 8.39
N SER A 307 15.43 45.27 8.82
CA SER A 307 16.12 45.09 10.13
C SER A 307 15.51 44.28 11.28
N GLY A 308 16.40 43.44 11.87
CA GLY A 308 16.46 43.03 13.29
C GLY A 308 15.94 41.62 13.57
N GLU A 309 16.73 40.53 13.59
CA GLU A 309 17.76 40.07 14.56
C GLU A 309 17.31 39.77 16.02
N SER A 310 17.79 38.60 16.51
CA SER A 310 17.99 38.10 17.90
C SER A 310 16.90 37.16 18.45
N LEU A 311 17.10 35.85 18.72
CA LEU A 311 18.00 35.09 19.65
C LEU A 311 17.57 35.08 21.14
N SER A 312 17.15 33.89 21.62
CA SER A 312 17.32 33.30 22.99
C SER A 312 16.44 32.02 23.07
N SER A 313 16.91 30.77 23.18
CA SER A 313 17.66 30.04 24.23
C SER A 313 16.80 29.44 25.37
N GLU A 314 17.15 28.19 25.74
CA GLU A 314 16.82 27.39 26.96
C GLU A 314 15.52 26.57 26.90
N GLU A 315 15.52 25.22 26.92
CA GLU A 315 15.97 24.16 27.87
C GLU A 315 14.86 23.69 28.84
N ASP A 316 15.02 22.45 29.34
CA ASP A 316 14.20 21.62 30.28
C ASP A 316 13.34 20.53 29.58
N GLU A 317 13.65 19.22 29.66
CA GLU A 317 13.55 18.25 30.79
C GLU A 317 12.10 18.17 31.33
N GLU A 318 11.42 17.05 31.58
CA GLU A 318 11.74 15.65 31.88
C GLU A 318 10.41 14.82 31.80
N ASP A 319 10.50 13.52 32.11
CA ASP A 319 9.47 12.63 32.68
C ASP A 319 8.78 11.54 31.82
N ASP A 320 9.21 10.32 32.18
CA ASP A 320 8.69 8.98 31.98
C ASP A 320 7.43 8.68 32.83
N GLU A 321 6.90 7.46 32.62
CA GLU A 321 5.98 6.68 33.47
C GLU A 321 4.47 6.89 33.23
N ASP A 322 3.80 5.86 32.68
CA ASP A 322 3.06 4.91 33.54
C ASP A 322 2.49 3.74 32.72
N ASP A 323 2.80 2.54 33.22
CA ASP A 323 2.15 1.27 32.95
C ASP A 323 0.69 1.29 33.42
N GLU A 324 -0.17 0.44 32.84
CA GLU A 324 -1.06 -0.39 33.67
C GLU A 324 -1.62 -1.57 32.87
N ASP A 325 -1.69 -2.67 33.62
CA ASP A 325 -2.02 -4.05 33.28
C ASP A 325 -3.44 -4.22 32.69
N ASP A 326 -3.70 -5.38 32.07
CA ASP A 326 -4.92 -6.15 32.39
C ASP A 326 -4.92 -7.56 31.74
N GLU A 327 -4.77 -8.52 32.65
CA GLU A 327 -5.47 -9.81 32.80
C GLU A 327 -5.47 -10.83 31.63
N ASP A 328 -4.69 -11.90 31.88
CA ASP A 328 -4.75 -13.21 31.25
C ASP A 328 -6.08 -13.93 31.59
N GLU A 329 -6.85 -14.31 30.58
CA GLU A 329 -7.85 -15.38 30.71
C GLU A 329 -7.39 -16.62 29.92
N ASP A 330 -7.18 -17.69 30.70
CA ASP A 330 -6.90 -19.05 30.24
C ASP A 330 -8.05 -19.59 29.37
N VAL A 331 -7.73 -20.00 28.14
CA VAL A 331 -8.60 -20.85 27.34
C VAL A 331 -7.87 -22.17 27.12
N GLU A 332 -8.38 -23.22 27.78
CA GLU A 332 -8.08 -24.61 27.49
C GLU A 332 -8.56 -24.92 26.07
N ASP A 333 -7.63 -25.28 25.17
CA ASP A 333 -7.95 -25.78 23.84
C ASP A 333 -7.46 -27.23 23.71
N ASP A 334 -8.42 -28.06 23.31
CA ASP A 334 -8.34 -29.50 23.09
C ASP A 334 -7.19 -29.93 22.15
N GLU A 335 -6.56 -31.05 22.52
CA GLU A 335 -5.59 -31.77 21.71
C GLU A 335 -6.28 -32.42 20.50
N ASP A 336 -6.07 -31.86 19.31
CA ASP A 336 -6.24 -32.58 18.05
C ASP A 336 -4.86 -32.79 17.40
N ASP A 337 -4.40 -34.03 17.49
CA ASP A 337 -3.27 -34.61 16.76
C ASP A 337 -3.48 -34.44 15.25
N ASP A 338 -2.58 -33.72 14.58
CA ASP A 338 -2.36 -33.86 13.14
C ASP A 338 -0.85 -33.81 12.84
N GLU A 339 -0.40 -34.92 12.26
CA GLU A 339 0.97 -35.34 12.07
C GLU A 339 1.84 -34.38 11.22
N ASP A 340 3.05 -34.20 11.74
CA ASP A 340 4.36 -33.92 11.13
C ASP A 340 4.43 -33.78 9.59
N ASP A 341 4.81 -32.58 9.13
CA ASP A 341 5.28 -32.35 7.77
C ASP A 341 6.51 -31.40 7.82
N SER A 342 7.63 -31.98 8.25
CA SER A 342 8.96 -31.34 8.31
C SER A 342 9.44 -30.90 6.91
N TYR A 343 9.26 -29.62 6.58
CA TYR A 343 9.93 -29.01 5.44
C TYR A 343 11.27 -28.43 5.91
N ALA A 344 12.33 -29.18 5.63
CA ALA A 344 13.72 -28.81 5.83
C ALA A 344 14.03 -27.41 5.28
N SER A 345 14.67 -26.61 6.13
CA SER A 345 15.32 -25.34 5.83
C SER A 345 16.57 -25.59 4.97
N ASP A 346 16.50 -25.28 3.68
CA ASP A 346 17.70 -24.98 2.90
C ASP A 346 17.86 -23.46 2.84
N GLU A 347 18.61 -22.93 3.80
CA GLU A 347 19.27 -21.64 3.67
C GLU A 347 20.49 -21.79 2.76
N THR A 348 20.41 -21.27 1.53
CA THR A 348 21.63 -20.90 0.80
C THR A 348 21.41 -19.61 -0.02
N LEU A 349 22.18 -18.60 0.38
CA LEU A 349 22.87 -17.60 -0.45
C LEU A 349 22.07 -16.78 -1.47
N TYR A 350 21.77 -15.53 -1.10
CA TYR A 350 21.93 -14.39 -2.00
C TYR A 350 22.59 -13.25 -1.21
N SER A 351 23.93 -13.23 -1.23
CA SER A 351 24.67 -11.97 -1.11
C SER A 351 24.51 -11.24 -2.44
N THR A 352 24.21 -9.95 -2.37
CA THR A 352 24.52 -9.01 -3.43
C THR A 352 25.26 -7.88 -2.75
N ASP A 353 26.57 -8.04 -2.68
CA ASP A 353 27.49 -6.93 -2.83
C ASP A 353 27.29 -6.39 -4.26
N ASP A 354 27.16 -5.08 -4.39
CA ASP A 354 27.93 -4.25 -5.32
C ASP A 354 27.44 -2.79 -5.24
N GLU A 355 28.39 -1.96 -4.77
CA GLU A 355 28.71 -0.54 -5.06
C GLU A 355 27.62 0.47 -5.46
#